data_AF-A0A3C1D8H1-F1
#
_entry.id   AF-A0A3C1D8H1-F1
#
_cell.length_a   1.000
_cell.length_b   1.000
_cell.length_c   1.000
_cell.angle_alpha   90.00
_cell.angle_beta   90.00
_cell.angle_gamma   90.00
#
_symmetry.space_group_name_H-M   'P 1'
#
loop_
_entity.id
_entity.type
_entity.pdbx_description
1 polymer ?
#
loop_
_entity_poly.entity_id
_entity_poly.type
_entity_poly.pdbx_seq_one_letter_code
_entity_poly.pdbx_strand_id
1 'polypeptide(L)'
;MVAKRPNSKRNLDMALRRMGGADEEFVRRRTLVANAIVGNLMPAGAVKGGSAMKIRFGDKFTRASTDFDAARQETLEIFLRELGDALAEGWEGFEGRVVPKQPAHPTSSSSFPNTKKKEFARRIYEIIREEQMKEKKEAGAAAKTAATQEGEEPKPQTRTDEN
;
A
#
# COMPACT_ATOMS: atom_id res chain seq x y z
N MET A 1 21.74 27.57 6.60
CA MET A 1 20.67 28.45 7.10
C MET A 1 19.46 27.59 7.42
N VAL A 2 18.91 27.68 8.64
CA VAL A 2 17.64 27.00 8.96
C VAL A 2 16.53 27.74 8.22
N ALA A 3 15.82 27.05 7.32
CA ALA A 3 14.70 27.65 6.61
C ALA A 3 13.60 28.00 7.63
N LYS A 4 13.19 29.27 7.68
CA LYS A 4 12.12 29.72 8.57
C LYS A 4 10.79 29.08 8.17
N ARG A 5 10.05 28.54 9.13
CA ARG A 5 8.73 27.94 8.90
C ARG A 5 7.80 28.97 8.24
N PRO A 6 7.11 28.62 7.13
CA PRO A 6 6.11 29.50 6.53
C PRO A 6 4.99 29.80 7.53
N ASN A 7 4.65 31.07 7.67
CA ASN A 7 3.62 31.55 8.60
C ASN A 7 2.27 31.85 7.93
N SER A 8 2.15 31.57 6.63
CA SER A 8 0.90 31.71 5.89
C SER A 8 0.92 30.80 4.66
N LYS A 9 -0.27 30.45 4.16
CA LYS A 9 -0.43 29.74 2.88
C LYS A 9 0.34 30.44 1.76
N ARG A 10 0.24 31.77 1.64
CA ARG A 10 0.94 32.54 0.61
C ARG A 10 2.45 32.36 0.72
N ASN A 11 3.00 32.39 1.94
CA ASN A 11 4.44 32.20 2.14
C ASN A 11 4.88 30.76 1.87
N LEU A 12 4.04 29.77 2.16
CA LEU A 12 4.28 28.38 1.78
C LEU A 12 4.27 28.23 0.25
N ASP A 13 3.26 28.75 -0.44
CA ASP A 13 3.17 28.71 -1.89
C ASP A 13 4.39 29.39 -2.54
N MET A 14 4.82 30.54 -2.02
CA MET A 14 6.04 31.23 -2.48
C MET A 14 7.31 30.41 -2.21
N ALA A 15 7.41 29.74 -1.07
CA ALA A 15 8.54 28.86 -0.78
C ALA A 15 8.60 27.68 -1.76
N LEU A 16 7.46 27.07 -2.08
CA LEU A 16 7.37 26.00 -3.08
C LEU A 16 7.72 26.47 -4.49
N ARG A 17 7.34 27.70 -4.86
CA ARG A 17 7.72 28.33 -6.14
C ARG A 17 9.23 28.60 -6.22
N ARG A 18 9.86 29.00 -5.12
CA ARG A 18 11.31 29.26 -5.06
C ARG A 18 12.16 28.00 -5.24
N MET A 19 11.59 26.81 -5.11
CA MET A 19 12.28 25.56 -5.44
C MET A 19 12.60 25.42 -6.95
N GLY A 20 12.16 26.37 -7.78
CA GLY A 20 12.50 26.48 -9.21
C GLY A 20 11.50 25.76 -10.13
N GLY A 21 11.67 25.91 -11.45
CA GLY A 21 10.88 25.19 -12.46
C GLY A 21 9.55 25.82 -12.88
N ALA A 22 8.83 25.13 -13.76
CA ALA A 22 7.59 25.64 -14.38
C ALA A 22 6.39 25.67 -13.41
N ASP A 23 5.33 26.41 -13.75
CA ASP A 23 4.11 26.49 -12.93
C ASP A 23 3.44 25.13 -12.67
N GLU A 24 3.54 24.19 -13.62
CA GLU A 24 3.08 22.81 -13.43
C GLU A 24 3.84 22.08 -12.32
N GLU A 25 5.14 22.36 -12.16
CA GLU A 25 5.95 21.77 -11.10
C GLU A 25 5.55 22.32 -9.72
N PHE A 26 5.16 23.59 -9.65
CA PHE A 26 4.58 24.14 -8.43
C PHE A 26 3.32 23.37 -8.01
N VAL A 27 2.40 23.10 -8.93
CA VAL A 27 1.19 22.31 -8.64
C VAL A 27 1.57 20.91 -8.15
N ARG A 28 2.51 20.25 -8.83
CA ARG A 28 2.98 18.91 -8.44
C ARG A 28 3.60 18.88 -7.05
N ARG A 29 4.48 19.84 -6.73
CA ARG A 29 5.09 19.95 -5.39
C ARG A 29 4.06 20.24 -4.32
N ARG A 30 3.12 21.13 -4.60
CA ARG A 30 2.02 21.45 -3.68
C ARG A 30 1.18 20.21 -3.38
N THR A 31 0.84 19.41 -4.40
CA THR A 31 0.13 18.14 -4.23
C THR A 31 0.97 17.13 -3.46
N LEU A 32 2.27 17.00 -3.74
CA LEU A 32 3.15 16.09 -3.02
C LEU A 32 3.24 16.42 -1.53
N VAL A 33 3.39 17.71 -1.19
CA VAL A 33 3.39 18.17 0.21
C VAL A 33 2.06 17.88 0.87
N ALA A 34 0.93 18.16 0.19
CA ALA A 34 -0.39 17.83 0.72
C ALA A 34 -0.54 16.32 0.98
N ASN A 35 -0.10 15.47 0.05
CA ASN A 35 -0.16 14.02 0.19
C ASN A 35 0.75 13.51 1.32
N ALA A 36 1.91 14.13 1.53
CA ALA A 36 2.80 13.78 2.64
C ALA A 36 2.16 14.13 4.00
N ILE A 37 1.52 15.30 4.09
CA ILE A 37 0.80 15.73 5.31
C ILE A 37 -0.38 14.80 5.59
N VAL A 38 -1.22 14.51 4.59
CA VAL A 38 -2.34 13.58 4.74
C VAL A 38 -1.85 12.19 5.10
N GLY A 39 -0.73 11.73 4.52
CA GLY A 39 -0.11 10.46 4.87
C GLY A 39 0.39 10.40 6.32
N ASN A 40 0.89 11.51 6.86
CA ASN A 40 1.32 11.61 8.25
C ASN A 40 0.13 11.59 9.23
N LEU A 41 -1.00 12.18 8.84
CA LEU A 41 -2.24 12.21 9.61
C LEU A 41 -3.12 10.97 9.41
N MET A 42 -2.70 10.04 8.55
CA MET A 42 -3.48 8.88 8.20
C MET A 42 -3.51 7.86 9.35
N PRO A 43 -4.68 7.27 9.66
CA PRO A 43 -4.76 6.12 10.56
C PRO A 43 -3.99 4.90 10.03
N ALA A 44 -3.94 3.83 10.83
CA ALA A 44 -3.26 2.59 10.48
C ALA A 44 -3.66 2.07 9.07
N GLY A 45 -2.66 1.98 8.20
CA GLY A 45 -2.86 1.68 6.79
C GLY A 45 -1.59 1.88 5.96
N ALA A 46 -1.74 1.82 4.64
CA ALA A 46 -0.63 2.02 3.72
C ALA A 46 -1.03 2.88 2.53
N VAL A 47 -0.21 3.88 2.20
CA VAL A 47 -0.39 4.66 0.97
C VAL A 47 -0.06 3.77 -0.23
N LYS A 48 -0.91 3.82 -1.26
CA LYS A 48 -0.77 3.03 -2.49
C LYS A 48 -0.87 3.92 -3.73
N GLY A 49 -0.90 3.29 -4.91
CA GLY A 49 -1.14 3.97 -6.18
C GLY A 49 0.01 4.89 -6.60
N GLY A 50 -0.33 5.90 -7.41
CA GLY A 50 0.65 6.85 -7.95
C GLY A 50 1.34 7.68 -6.87
N SER A 51 0.64 8.01 -5.80
CA SER A 51 1.17 8.81 -4.69
C SER A 51 2.24 8.07 -3.88
N ALA A 52 2.06 6.76 -3.63
CA ALA A 52 3.10 5.97 -2.98
C ALA A 52 4.40 5.90 -3.80
N MET A 53 4.27 5.76 -5.13
CA MET A 53 5.42 5.79 -6.03
C MET A 53 6.08 7.16 -6.03
N LYS A 54 5.29 8.23 -6.04
CA LYS A 54 5.78 9.61 -5.99
C LYS A 54 6.62 9.89 -4.74
N ILE A 55 6.14 9.45 -3.58
CA ILE A 55 6.83 9.61 -2.30
C ILE A 55 8.16 8.84 -2.32
N ARG A 56 8.19 7.63 -2.90
CA ARG A 56 9.37 6.76 -2.89
C ARG A 56 10.45 7.16 -3.92
N PHE A 57 10.06 7.57 -5.12
CA PHE A 57 11.00 7.77 -6.24
C PHE A 57 11.12 9.23 -6.69
N GLY A 58 10.35 10.15 -6.12
CA GLY A 58 10.37 11.57 -6.49
C GLY A 58 9.93 11.82 -7.93
N ASP A 59 10.17 13.04 -8.43
CA ASP A 59 9.61 13.49 -9.70
C ASP A 59 10.23 12.87 -10.96
N LYS A 60 11.51 12.49 -10.91
CA LYS A 60 12.26 12.08 -12.12
C LYS A 60 11.75 10.80 -12.78
N PHE A 61 11.14 9.90 -12.01
CA PHE A 61 10.77 8.55 -12.47
C PHE A 61 9.28 8.22 -12.29
N THR A 62 8.44 9.22 -11.99
CA THR A 62 7.05 8.97 -11.63
C THR A 62 6.09 9.93 -12.35
N ARG A 63 4.97 9.37 -12.83
CA ARG A 63 3.88 10.15 -13.41
C ARG A 63 3.27 11.11 -12.38
N ALA A 64 2.59 12.15 -12.87
CA ALA A 64 1.75 12.97 -12.01
C ALA A 64 0.61 12.11 -11.44
N SER A 65 0.36 12.24 -10.15
CA SER A 65 -0.79 11.66 -9.45
C SER A 65 -1.45 12.78 -8.66
N THR A 66 -2.73 13.01 -8.89
CA THR A 66 -3.54 13.94 -8.10
C THR A 66 -4.21 13.26 -6.92
N ASP A 67 -4.33 11.94 -7.00
CA ASP A 67 -5.14 11.15 -6.09
C ASP A 67 -4.29 10.65 -4.93
N PHE A 68 -4.90 10.56 -3.74
CA PHE A 68 -4.32 9.94 -2.56
C PHE A 68 -5.05 8.62 -2.30
N ASP A 69 -4.40 7.52 -2.63
CA ASP A 69 -4.96 6.18 -2.43
C ASP A 69 -4.39 5.56 -1.16
N ALA A 70 -5.27 4.97 -0.34
CA ALA A 70 -4.88 4.24 0.86
C ALA A 70 -5.46 2.81 0.88
N ALA A 71 -4.68 1.88 1.42
CA ALA A 71 -5.16 0.63 1.99
C ALA A 71 -5.41 0.85 3.48
N ARG A 72 -6.53 0.32 3.98
CA ARG A 72 -7.03 0.55 5.34
C ARG A 72 -7.09 -0.79 6.05
N GLN A 73 -6.69 -0.85 7.32
CA GLN A 73 -6.88 -2.06 8.14
C GLN A 73 -8.31 -2.15 8.67
N GLU A 74 -8.89 -1.00 9.03
CA GLU A 74 -10.24 -0.87 9.59
C GLU A 74 -11.34 -0.69 8.54
N THR A 75 -12.60 -0.69 9.00
CA THR A 75 -13.75 -0.34 8.16
C THR A 75 -13.68 1.10 7.65
N LEU A 76 -14.47 1.42 6.62
CA LEU A 76 -14.43 2.75 6.01
C LEU A 76 -14.87 3.82 7.01
N GLU A 77 -15.90 3.51 7.78
CA GLU A 77 -16.53 4.39 8.73
C GLU A 77 -15.56 4.75 9.86
N ILE A 78 -14.85 3.76 10.42
CA ILE A 78 -13.83 3.96 11.46
C ILE A 78 -12.67 4.79 10.90
N PHE A 79 -12.15 4.39 9.74
CA PHE A 79 -11.02 5.09 9.13
C PHE A 79 -11.34 6.56 8.80
N LEU A 80 -12.53 6.85 8.26
CA LEU A 80 -12.90 8.23 7.92
C LEU A 80 -13.14 9.09 9.16
N ARG A 81 -13.65 8.51 10.25
CA ARG A 81 -13.79 9.20 11.53
C ARG A 81 -12.42 9.57 12.09
N GLU A 82 -11.53 8.61 12.24
CA GLU A 82 -10.19 8.83 12.80
C GLU A 82 -9.35 9.78 11.94
N LEU A 83 -9.40 9.64 10.61
CA LEU A 83 -8.76 10.58 9.70
C LEU A 83 -9.37 11.98 9.83
N GLY A 84 -10.70 12.07 10.01
CA GLY A 84 -11.40 13.34 10.24
C GLY A 84 -10.95 14.02 11.52
N ASP A 85 -10.84 13.27 12.61
CA ASP A 85 -10.39 13.76 13.92
C ASP A 85 -8.94 14.25 13.85
N ALA A 86 -8.03 13.46 13.25
CA ALA A 86 -6.62 13.84 13.08
C ALA A 86 -6.45 15.07 12.17
N LEU A 87 -7.27 15.22 11.13
CA LEU A 87 -7.26 16.42 10.27
C LEU A 87 -7.79 17.65 10.99
N ALA A 88 -8.74 17.49 11.92
CA ALA A 88 -9.28 18.59 12.70
C ALA A 88 -8.32 19.04 13.82
N GLU A 89 -7.62 18.10 14.47
CA GLU A 89 -6.52 18.39 15.38
C GLU A 89 -5.34 19.06 14.65
N GLY A 90 -5.08 18.58 13.44
CA GLY A 90 -4.07 19.13 12.54
C GLY A 90 -2.64 18.74 12.92
N TRP A 91 -1.71 19.10 12.05
CA TRP A 91 -0.28 18.87 12.26
C TRP A 91 0.53 20.01 11.67
N GLU A 92 1.44 20.58 12.46
CA GLU A 92 2.29 21.70 12.01
C GLU A 92 1.51 22.85 11.36
N GLY A 93 0.32 23.16 11.90
CA GLY A 93 -0.56 24.24 11.41
C GLY A 93 -1.30 23.91 10.11
N PHE A 94 -1.26 22.65 9.68
CA PHE A 94 -2.12 22.12 8.63
C PHE A 94 -3.32 21.42 9.25
N GLU A 95 -4.51 21.88 8.89
CA GLU A 95 -5.79 21.28 9.26
C GLU A 95 -6.55 20.87 8.00
N GLY A 96 -7.59 20.06 8.16
CA GLY A 96 -8.45 19.64 7.08
C GLY A 96 -9.76 19.03 7.54
N ARG A 97 -10.52 18.53 6.58
CA ARG A 97 -11.71 17.72 6.84
C ARG A 97 -11.91 16.73 5.70
N VAL A 98 -12.49 15.59 6.02
CA VAL A 98 -12.92 14.61 5.02
C VAL A 98 -14.25 15.07 4.40
N VAL A 99 -14.33 15.09 3.08
CA VAL A 99 -15.57 15.42 2.36
C VAL A 99 -15.84 14.33 1.33
N PRO A 100 -17.02 13.69 1.34
CA PRO A 100 -17.39 12.75 0.29
C PRO A 100 -17.52 13.51 -1.04
N LYS A 101 -16.84 13.01 -2.07
CA LYS A 101 -16.91 13.55 -3.43
C LYS A 101 -17.59 12.53 -4.33
N GLN A 102 -18.48 12.99 -5.21
CA GLN A 102 -19.02 12.12 -6.24
C GLN A 102 -17.89 11.62 -7.16
N PRO A 103 -17.89 10.34 -7.55
CA PRO A 103 -16.94 9.83 -8.52
C PRO A 103 -16.96 10.69 -9.79
N ALA A 104 -15.78 11.03 -10.31
CA ALA A 104 -15.70 11.61 -11.63
C ALA A 104 -16.26 10.58 -12.63
N HIS A 105 -17.24 10.97 -13.43
CA HIS A 105 -17.67 10.17 -14.58
C HIS A 105 -16.72 10.49 -15.75
N PRO A 106 -15.75 9.63 -16.08
CA PRO A 106 -14.92 9.87 -17.25
C PRO A 106 -15.79 9.79 -18.51
N THR A 107 -15.79 10.85 -19.30
CA THR A 107 -16.32 10.82 -20.67
C THR A 107 -15.53 9.75 -21.43
N SER A 108 -16.23 8.73 -21.90
CA SER A 108 -15.67 7.48 -22.42
C SER A 108 -14.65 7.70 -23.54
N SER A 109 -13.36 7.50 -23.26
CA SER A 109 -12.37 7.19 -24.31
C SER A 109 -11.38 6.09 -23.94
N SER A 110 -11.49 5.50 -22.74
CA SER A 110 -10.71 4.30 -22.37
C SER A 110 -11.53 3.37 -21.47
N SER A 111 -12.72 2.98 -21.93
CA SER A 111 -13.44 1.87 -21.29
C SER A 111 -12.74 0.57 -21.68
N PHE A 112 -11.81 0.11 -20.85
CA PHE A 112 -11.53 -1.32 -20.79
C PHE A 112 -12.86 -2.03 -20.51
N PRO A 113 -13.35 -2.91 -21.41
CA PRO A 113 -14.64 -3.55 -21.23
C PRO A 113 -14.73 -4.18 -19.85
N ASN A 114 -15.81 -3.92 -19.12
CA ASN A 114 -15.99 -4.40 -17.74
C ASN A 114 -15.90 -5.93 -17.65
N THR A 115 -16.20 -6.63 -18.75
CA THR A 115 -16.01 -8.08 -18.94
C THR A 115 -14.53 -8.49 -18.82
N LYS A 116 -13.62 -7.80 -19.52
CA LYS A 116 -12.18 -8.07 -19.48
C LYS A 116 -11.57 -7.77 -18.11
N LYS A 117 -12.09 -6.77 -17.39
CA LYS A 117 -11.67 -6.49 -16.00
C LYS A 117 -12.03 -7.64 -15.05
N LYS A 118 -13.25 -8.20 -15.17
CA LYS A 118 -13.68 -9.35 -14.38
C LYS A 118 -12.89 -10.61 -14.71
N GLU A 119 -12.62 -10.87 -15.98
CA GLU A 119 -11.79 -12.00 -16.41
C GLU A 119 -10.35 -11.90 -15.88
N PHE A 120 -9.74 -10.71 -15.96
CA PHE A 120 -8.40 -10.48 -15.43
C PHE A 120 -8.35 -10.71 -13.91
N ALA A 121 -9.30 -10.12 -13.16
CA ALA A 121 -9.38 -10.31 -11.71
C ALA A 121 -9.59 -11.78 -11.33
N ARG A 122 -10.44 -12.50 -12.07
CA ARG A 122 -10.66 -13.94 -11.88
C ARG A 122 -9.39 -14.74 -12.12
N ARG A 123 -8.64 -14.42 -13.17
CA ARG A 123 -7.40 -15.11 -13.50
C ARG A 123 -6.32 -14.93 -12.43
N ILE A 124 -6.19 -13.71 -11.88
CA ILE A 124 -5.26 -13.46 -10.77
C ILE A 124 -5.65 -14.28 -9.53
N TYR A 125 -6.94 -14.35 -9.21
CA TYR A 125 -7.42 -15.15 -8.09
C TYR A 125 -7.15 -16.65 -8.27
N GLU A 126 -7.35 -17.17 -9.49
CA GLU A 126 -7.04 -18.56 -9.84
C GLU A 126 -5.55 -18.88 -9.69
N ILE A 127 -4.66 -17.99 -10.17
CA ILE A 127 -3.21 -18.17 -10.05
C ILE A 127 -2.79 -18.25 -8.58
N ILE A 128 -3.23 -17.29 -7.76
CA ILE A 128 -2.91 -17.27 -6.32
C ILE A 128 -3.42 -18.56 -5.65
N ARG A 129 -4.64 -19.00 -6.00
CA ARG A 129 -5.21 -20.23 -5.47
C ARG A 129 -4.42 -21.48 -5.89
N GLU A 130 -3.97 -21.54 -7.14
CA GLU A 130 -3.13 -22.63 -7.65
C GLU A 130 -1.77 -22.67 -6.94
N GLU A 131 -1.13 -21.54 -6.71
CA GLU A 131 0.13 -21.43 -5.96
C GLU A 131 -0.03 -21.91 -4.51
N GLN A 132 -1.07 -21.44 -3.81
CA GLN A 132 -1.34 -21.86 -2.43
C GLN A 132 -1.65 -23.37 -2.31
N MET A 133 -2.27 -23.96 -3.33
CA MET A 133 -2.53 -25.40 -3.35
C MET A 133 -1.28 -26.22 -3.66
N LYS A 134 -0.33 -25.69 -4.45
CA LYS A 134 0.99 -26.30 -4.66
C LYS A 134 1.81 -26.31 -3.37
N GLU A 135 1.88 -25.16 -2.68
CA GLU A 135 2.59 -25.04 -1.39
C GLU A 135 2.03 -26.04 -0.36
N LYS A 136 0.70 -26.17 -0.25
CA LYS A 136 0.07 -27.15 0.64
C LYS A 136 0.37 -28.60 0.25
N LYS A 137 0.43 -28.90 -1.04
CA LYS A 137 0.73 -30.26 -1.54
C LYS A 137 2.18 -30.64 -1.27
N GLU A 138 3.10 -29.69 -1.45
CA GLU A 138 4.52 -29.86 -1.12
C GLU A 138 4.74 -30.04 0.39
N ALA A 139 4.07 -29.23 1.22
CA ALA A 139 4.09 -29.38 2.68
C ALA A 139 3.53 -30.74 3.14
N GLY A 140 2.43 -31.21 2.53
CA GLY A 140 1.84 -32.52 2.82
C GLY A 140 2.70 -33.70 2.36
N ALA A 141 3.44 -33.55 1.25
CA ALA A 141 4.40 -34.55 0.79
C ALA A 141 5.60 -34.66 1.74
N ALA A 142 6.15 -33.52 2.18
CA ALA A 142 7.25 -33.46 3.15
C ALA A 142 6.86 -34.14 4.48
N ALA A 143 5.64 -33.90 4.97
CA ALA A 143 5.13 -34.53 6.19
C ALA A 143 4.99 -36.06 6.07
N LYS A 144 4.60 -36.58 4.89
CA LYS A 144 4.49 -38.03 4.65
C LYS A 144 5.86 -38.71 4.53
N THR A 145 6.85 -38.06 3.95
CA THR A 145 8.23 -38.60 3.90
C THR A 145 8.88 -38.66 5.28
N ALA A 146 8.58 -37.70 6.17
CA ALA A 146 9.06 -37.75 7.56
C ALA A 146 8.42 -38.90 8.35
N ALA A 147 7.11 -39.15 8.19
CA ALA A 147 6.41 -40.23 8.88
C ALA A 147 6.85 -41.65 8.46
N THR A 148 7.39 -41.82 7.25
CA THR A 148 7.91 -43.12 6.77
C THR A 148 9.30 -43.44 7.34
N GLN A 149 10.05 -42.45 7.85
CA GLN A 149 11.40 -42.65 8.38
C GLN A 149 11.45 -42.97 9.89
N GLU A 150 10.33 -42.88 10.61
CA GLU A 150 10.27 -43.20 12.06
C GLU A 150 9.75 -44.62 12.36
N GLY A 151 9.62 -45.49 11.34
CA GLY A 151 9.03 -46.84 11.47
C GLY A 151 10.02 -48.02 11.57
N GLU A 152 11.33 -47.79 11.76
CA GLU A 152 12.31 -48.88 11.86
C GLU A 152 12.97 -48.91 13.24
N GLU A 153 12.29 -49.55 14.22
CA GLU A 153 12.90 -49.94 15.50
C GLU A 153 13.95 -51.04 15.26
N PRO A 154 15.21 -50.87 15.72
CA PRO A 154 16.19 -51.95 15.64
C PRO A 154 15.87 -53.04 16.67
N LYS A 155 15.66 -54.28 16.19
CA LYS A 155 15.48 -55.49 17.02
C LYS A 155 16.65 -55.67 18.00
N PRO A 156 16.40 -56.05 19.27
CA PRO A 156 17.46 -56.34 20.23
C PRO A 156 18.22 -57.60 19.81
N GLN A 157 19.54 -57.47 19.61
CA GLN A 157 20.43 -58.61 19.39
C GLN A 157 20.63 -59.36 20.71
N THR A 158 20.12 -60.58 20.77
CA THR A 158 20.38 -61.52 21.86
C THR A 158 21.82 -62.02 21.78
N ARG A 159 22.59 -61.70 22.81
CA ARG A 159 23.91 -62.29 23.10
C ARG A 159 23.72 -63.77 23.46
N THR A 160 24.19 -64.67 22.61
CA THR A 160 24.38 -66.08 22.94
C THR A 160 25.80 -66.26 23.43
N ASP A 161 25.97 -66.46 24.73
CA ASP A 161 27.17 -67.03 25.33
C ASP A 161 27.06 -68.56 25.22
N GLU A 162 27.92 -69.22 24.44
CA GLU A 162 28.22 -70.66 24.60
C GLU A 162 29.71 -70.95 24.28
N ASN A 163 30.37 -71.53 25.28
CA ASN A 163 31.72 -72.15 25.37
C ASN A 163 32.98 -71.29 25.19
#